data_AF-A0A653LH73-F1
#
_entry.id   AF-A0A653LH73-F1
#
_cell.length_a   1.000
_cell.length_b   1.000
_cell.length_c   1.000
_cell.angle_alpha   90.00
_cell.angle_beta   90.00
_cell.angle_gamma   90.00
#
_symmetry.space_group_name_H-M   'P 1'
#
loop_
_entity.id
_entity.type
_entity.pdbx_description
1 polymer ?
#
loop_
_entity_poly.entity_id
_entity_poly.type
_entity_poly.pdbx_seq_one_letter_code
_entity_poly.pdbx_strand_id
1 'polypeptide(L)'
;MAVTAVLTGCSSVGPDTDASEDPTSSDTGLGSGASPVVFAFVCGGDGADRASYTTYAAVWEASRADCSAKRLTGSVPSSQQQSAVTAARGDATLVELASACAVRDSAPWTSAVADERGAHVAEGLLRYCPGHPETDRLRDALAAYRG
;
A
#
# COMPACT_ATOMS: atom_id res chain seq x y z
N MET A 1 -50.90 9.25 21.65
CA MET A 1 -50.83 9.08 23.12
C MET A 1 -49.40 8.70 23.46
N ALA A 2 -48.79 9.42 24.40
CA ALA A 2 -47.50 9.12 24.99
C ALA A 2 -47.73 8.60 26.41
N VAL A 3 -46.92 7.63 26.87
CA VAL A 3 -46.70 7.34 28.29
C VAL A 3 -45.23 7.00 28.49
N THR A 4 -44.64 7.68 29.47
CA THR A 4 -43.22 7.73 29.84
C THR A 4 -42.86 6.68 30.89
N ALA A 5 -41.56 6.36 30.97
CA ALA A 5 -40.83 5.34 31.75
C ALA A 5 -40.96 5.37 33.29
N VAL A 6 -40.57 4.25 33.96
CA VAL A 6 -39.74 4.22 35.19
C VAL A 6 -38.91 2.91 35.28
N LEU A 7 -37.65 3.04 35.75
CA LEU A 7 -36.64 2.00 36.03
C LEU A 7 -36.76 1.39 37.44
N THR A 8 -36.38 0.11 37.59
CA THR A 8 -35.77 -0.56 38.78
C THR A 8 -35.22 -1.92 38.27
N GLY A 9 -33.96 -2.37 38.39
CA GLY A 9 -32.87 -2.10 39.31
C GLY A 9 -32.77 -3.24 40.35
N CYS A 10 -31.84 -4.21 40.19
CA CYS A 10 -31.01 -4.83 41.26
C CYS A 10 -30.11 -5.99 40.78
N SER A 11 -28.81 -5.70 40.76
CA SER A 11 -27.57 -6.45 40.99
C SER A 11 -27.54 -7.98 41.16
N SER A 12 -26.60 -8.61 40.43
CA SER A 12 -25.73 -9.66 40.97
C SER A 12 -24.31 -9.52 40.40
N VAL A 13 -23.32 -9.62 41.28
CA VAL A 13 -21.89 -9.33 41.12
C VAL A 13 -21.07 -10.62 40.95
N GLY A 14 -20.10 -10.60 40.03
CA GLY A 14 -18.90 -11.46 39.96
C GLY A 14 -19.04 -12.79 39.19
N PRO A 15 -17.95 -13.33 38.56
CA PRO A 15 -16.56 -12.91 38.66
C PRO A 15 -16.04 -12.20 37.39
N ASP A 16 -15.11 -11.27 37.59
CA ASP A 16 -14.20 -10.77 36.57
C ASP A 16 -13.47 -11.94 35.91
N THR A 17 -13.89 -12.29 34.69
CA THR A 17 -13.02 -12.98 33.75
C THR A 17 -12.77 -11.99 32.64
N ASP A 18 -11.69 -11.24 32.81
CA ASP A 18 -10.99 -10.59 31.73
C ASP A 18 -10.53 -11.70 30.78
N ALA A 19 -11.43 -12.13 29.89
CA ALA A 19 -11.02 -12.77 28.66
C ALA A 19 -10.46 -11.64 27.80
N SER A 20 -9.22 -11.26 28.12
CA SER A 20 -8.30 -10.68 27.16
C SER A 20 -8.30 -11.61 25.97
N GLU A 21 -9.14 -11.31 24.99
CA GLU A 21 -8.97 -11.82 23.65
C GLU A 21 -7.64 -11.22 23.19
N ASP A 22 -6.57 -12.00 23.35
CA ASP A 22 -5.27 -11.71 22.77
C ASP A 22 -5.53 -11.28 21.33
N PRO A 23 -5.21 -10.02 20.93
CA PRO A 23 -5.17 -9.73 19.51
C PRO A 23 -4.21 -10.75 18.95
N THR A 24 -4.64 -11.50 17.91
CA THR A 24 -3.76 -12.40 17.17
C THR A 24 -2.51 -11.60 16.83
N SER A 25 -1.48 -11.84 17.65
CA SER A 25 -0.24 -11.12 17.64
C SER A 25 0.43 -11.63 16.38
N SER A 26 0.19 -10.92 15.29
CA SER A 26 1.00 -11.05 14.09
C SER A 26 2.36 -10.55 14.52
N ASP A 27 3.17 -11.49 15.03
CA ASP A 27 4.55 -11.33 15.47
C ASP A 27 5.36 -10.85 14.27
N THR A 28 5.20 -9.57 13.99
CA THR A 28 6.03 -8.82 13.07
C THR A 28 7.14 -8.38 13.99
N GLY A 29 8.20 -9.19 14.09
CA GLY A 29 9.40 -8.93 14.89
C GLY A 29 10.11 -7.64 14.46
N LEU A 30 9.45 -6.51 14.69
CA LEU A 30 9.94 -5.17 14.53
C LEU A 30 10.33 -4.76 15.94
N GLY A 31 11.64 -4.72 16.20
CA GLY A 31 12.17 -4.23 17.46
C GLY A 31 11.47 -2.93 17.88
N SER A 32 11.13 -2.86 19.17
CA SER A 32 10.37 -1.77 19.80
C SER A 32 10.75 -0.40 19.23
N GLY A 33 9.93 0.15 18.32
CA GLY A 33 10.11 1.47 17.71
C GLY A 33 10.11 1.56 16.17
N ALA A 34 10.15 0.45 15.42
CA ALA A 34 10.12 0.50 13.95
C ALA A 34 8.69 0.52 13.39
N SER A 35 8.27 1.66 12.79
CA SER A 35 7.02 1.77 12.02
C SER A 35 7.25 1.46 10.54
N PRO A 36 6.27 0.84 9.84
CA PRO A 36 6.36 0.57 8.41
C PRO A 36 6.53 1.87 7.60
N VAL A 37 7.29 1.81 6.51
CA VAL A 37 7.44 2.95 5.60
C VAL A 37 6.07 3.31 4.98
N VAL A 38 5.66 4.56 5.15
CA VAL A 38 4.44 5.13 4.57
C VAL A 38 4.80 6.23 3.59
N PHE A 39 4.10 6.30 2.46
CA PHE A 39 4.30 7.31 1.42
C PHE A 39 3.09 8.25 1.28
N ALA A 40 3.37 9.51 0.97
CA ALA A 40 2.47 10.39 0.26
C ALA A 40 2.85 10.39 -1.21
N PHE A 41 1.93 10.82 -2.06
CA PHE A 41 2.12 10.98 -3.49
C PHE A 41 1.97 12.45 -3.82
N VAL A 42 3.04 13.04 -4.33
CA VAL A 42 3.07 14.43 -4.74
C VAL A 42 3.02 14.46 -6.27
N CYS A 43 1.96 15.06 -6.80
CA CYS A 43 1.69 15.18 -8.23
C CYS A 43 1.79 16.64 -8.66
N GLY A 44 2.15 16.88 -9.91
CA GLY A 44 2.44 18.22 -10.41
C GLY A 44 3.87 18.67 -10.10
N GLY A 45 4.33 19.66 -10.87
CA GLY A 45 5.59 20.35 -10.64
C GLY A 45 5.54 21.30 -9.43
N ASP A 46 6.39 22.33 -9.45
CA ASP A 46 6.35 23.38 -8.44
C ASP A 46 5.27 24.42 -8.80
N GLY A 47 4.47 24.87 -7.82
CA GLY A 47 3.47 25.92 -8.01
C GLY A 47 2.04 25.51 -7.63
N ALA A 48 1.06 26.21 -8.20
CA ALA A 48 -0.35 26.14 -7.83
C ALA A 48 -1.04 24.80 -8.18
N ASP A 49 -0.50 24.05 -9.13
CA ASP A 49 -1.06 22.76 -9.57
C ASP A 49 -0.59 21.56 -8.72
N ARG A 50 0.34 21.79 -7.79
CA ARG A 50 0.90 20.77 -6.92
C ARG A 50 -0.17 20.25 -5.97
N ALA A 51 -0.40 18.94 -6.02
CA ALA A 51 -1.32 18.26 -5.12
C ALA A 51 -0.61 17.13 -4.38
N SER A 52 -1.01 16.91 -3.13
CA SER A 52 -0.51 15.81 -2.30
C SER A 52 -1.66 14.87 -1.93
N TYR A 53 -1.44 13.58 -2.09
CA TYR A 53 -2.39 12.52 -1.76
C TYR A 53 -1.74 11.53 -0.79
N THR A 54 -2.52 11.00 0.15
CA THR A 54 -2.02 10.03 1.15
C THR A 54 -2.23 8.58 0.76
N THR A 55 -2.95 8.33 -0.34
CA THR A 55 -3.21 7.00 -0.91
C THR A 55 -3.07 7.04 -2.43
N TYR A 56 -2.60 5.93 -3.02
CA TYR A 56 -2.51 5.80 -4.48
C TYR A 56 -3.90 5.80 -5.12
N ALA A 57 -4.93 5.27 -4.45
CA ALA A 57 -6.29 5.26 -4.97
C ALA A 57 -6.82 6.68 -5.20
N ALA A 58 -6.54 7.62 -4.29
CA ALA A 58 -6.91 9.02 -4.47
C ALA A 58 -6.20 9.68 -5.67
N VAL A 59 -4.99 9.22 -6.01
CA VAL A 59 -4.28 9.66 -7.22
C VAL A 59 -4.99 9.17 -8.48
N TRP A 60 -5.41 7.90 -8.49
CA TRP A 60 -6.15 7.30 -9.61
C TRP A 60 -7.50 7.97 -9.84
N GLU A 61 -8.26 8.24 -8.77
CA GLU A 61 -9.54 8.96 -8.87
C GLU A 61 -9.34 10.39 -9.39
N ALA A 62 -8.25 11.04 -9.00
CA ALA A 62 -7.88 12.36 -9.50
C ALA A 62 -7.28 12.35 -10.92
N SER A 63 -7.14 11.17 -11.55
CA SER A 63 -6.57 10.99 -12.90
C SER A 63 -5.23 11.70 -13.08
N ARG A 64 -4.37 11.70 -12.05
CA ARG A 64 -3.02 12.27 -12.12
C ARG A 64 -2.04 11.24 -12.69
N ALA A 65 -1.11 11.68 -13.55
CA ALA A 65 -0.13 10.81 -14.20
C ALA A 65 1.33 11.18 -13.89
N ASP A 66 1.54 12.27 -13.15
CA ASP A 66 2.84 12.92 -12.92
C ASP A 66 3.21 12.94 -11.42
N CYS A 67 3.05 11.79 -10.76
CA CYS A 67 3.20 11.67 -9.32
C CYS A 67 4.50 11.00 -8.90
N SER A 68 5.05 11.44 -7.78
CA SER A 68 6.18 10.79 -7.11
C SER A 68 5.85 10.46 -5.66
N ALA A 69 6.31 9.31 -5.20
CA ALA A 69 6.21 8.93 -3.81
C ALA A 69 7.21 9.71 -2.94
N LYS A 70 6.74 10.20 -1.81
CA LYS A 70 7.53 10.88 -0.78
C LYS A 70 7.28 10.19 0.55
N ARG A 71 8.36 9.75 1.20
CA ARG A 71 8.27 9.09 2.50
C ARG A 71 7.70 10.07 3.51
N LEU A 72 6.59 9.70 4.15
CA LEU A 72 5.96 10.46 5.22
C LEU A 72 6.53 10.06 6.59
N THR A 73 6.58 8.75 6.84
CA THR A 73 7.02 8.18 8.11
C THR A 73 7.55 6.76 7.91
N GLY A 74 8.06 6.18 8.99
CA GLY A 74 8.61 4.83 9.03
C GLY A 74 10.02 4.75 8.47
N SER A 75 10.82 3.87 9.06
CA SER A 75 12.20 3.60 8.66
C SER A 75 12.40 2.18 8.15
N VAL A 76 11.49 1.27 8.48
CA VAL A 76 11.60 -0.15 8.15
C VAL A 76 10.50 -0.53 7.17
N PRO A 77 10.81 -1.11 6.00
CA PRO A 77 9.78 -1.53 5.06
C PRO A 77 8.93 -2.67 5.65
N SER A 78 7.64 -2.74 5.32
CA SER A 78 6.80 -3.90 5.68
C SER A 78 7.24 -5.18 4.95
N SER A 79 6.78 -6.35 5.37
CA SER A 79 7.14 -7.63 4.71
C SER A 79 6.80 -7.64 3.22
N GLN A 80 5.65 -7.05 2.83
CA GLN A 80 5.27 -6.90 1.42
C GLN A 80 6.25 -5.98 0.68
N GLN A 81 6.59 -4.83 1.26
CA GLN A 81 7.54 -3.88 0.67
C GLN A 81 8.93 -4.49 0.51
N GLN A 82 9.39 -5.26 1.50
CA GLN A 82 10.65 -6.00 1.43
C GLN A 82 10.62 -7.06 0.32
N SER A 83 9.53 -7.84 0.23
CA SER A 83 9.34 -8.83 -0.83
C SER A 83 9.37 -8.19 -2.22
N ALA A 84 8.72 -7.04 -2.38
CA ALA A 84 8.70 -6.31 -3.64
C ALA A 84 10.09 -5.79 -4.06
N VAL A 85 10.83 -5.17 -3.14
CA VAL A 85 12.20 -4.70 -3.40
C VAL A 85 13.15 -5.88 -3.70
N THR A 86 12.96 -7.01 -3.00
CA THR A 86 13.75 -8.22 -3.24
C THR A 86 13.50 -8.77 -4.64
N ALA A 87 12.24 -8.81 -5.07
CA ALA A 87 11.86 -9.23 -6.42
C ALA A 87 12.36 -8.28 -7.51
N ALA A 88 12.45 -6.99 -7.21
CA ALA A 88 13.05 -6.00 -8.10
C ALA A 88 14.57 -6.14 -8.23
N ARG A 89 15.24 -6.95 -7.41
CA ARG A 89 16.68 -7.28 -7.49
C ARG A 89 17.62 -6.06 -7.62
N GLY A 90 17.22 -4.91 -7.08
CA GLY A 90 17.97 -3.66 -7.15
C GLY A 90 17.68 -2.81 -8.40
N ASP A 91 16.88 -3.28 -9.34
CA ASP A 91 16.47 -2.55 -10.54
C ASP A 91 15.37 -1.50 -10.28
N ALA A 92 14.70 -1.59 -9.13
CA ALA A 92 13.84 -0.56 -8.58
C ALA A 92 13.94 -0.50 -7.04
N THR A 93 13.98 0.72 -6.54
CA THR A 93 13.90 1.05 -5.11
C THR A 93 12.44 1.04 -4.64
N LEU A 94 12.24 1.02 -3.32
CA LEU A 94 10.92 1.12 -2.72
C LEU A 94 10.15 2.40 -3.14
N VAL A 95 10.87 3.52 -3.29
CA VAL A 95 10.28 4.80 -3.70
C VAL A 95 9.84 4.76 -5.17
N GLU A 96 10.61 4.12 -6.03
CA GLU A 96 10.26 3.97 -7.45
C GLU A 96 9.05 3.04 -7.61
N LEU A 97 9.01 1.91 -6.88
CA LEU A 97 7.85 1.02 -6.86
C LEU A 97 6.59 1.73 -6.35
N ALA A 98 6.73 2.54 -5.28
CA ALA A 98 5.64 3.35 -4.76
C ALA A 98 5.15 4.40 -5.76
N SER A 99 6.08 5.10 -6.43
CA SER A 99 5.74 6.13 -7.41
C SER A 99 5.01 5.53 -8.60
N ALA A 100 5.50 4.40 -9.13
CA ALA A 100 4.87 3.69 -10.23
C ALA A 100 3.49 3.14 -9.86
N CYS A 101 3.27 2.67 -8.63
CA CYS A 101 1.93 2.24 -8.17
C CYS A 101 0.89 3.39 -8.17
N ALA A 102 1.31 4.64 -8.07
CA ALA A 102 0.40 5.78 -8.03
C ALA A 102 -0.08 6.23 -9.42
N VAL A 103 0.59 5.82 -10.49
CA VAL A 103 0.30 6.29 -11.85
C VAL A 103 -0.32 5.18 -12.70
N ARG A 104 -1.27 5.55 -13.55
CA ARG A 104 -1.97 4.66 -14.48
C ARG A 104 -1.68 5.04 -15.92
N ASP A 105 -1.99 4.12 -16.83
CA ASP A 105 -1.95 4.33 -18.28
C ASP A 105 -0.53 4.70 -18.79
N SER A 106 0.50 4.37 -17.99
CA SER A 106 1.89 4.72 -18.25
C SER A 106 2.81 3.52 -18.06
N ALA A 107 4.03 3.63 -18.59
CA ALA A 107 5.08 2.69 -18.24
C ALA A 107 5.33 2.70 -16.71
N PRO A 108 5.67 1.56 -16.11
CA PRO A 108 5.86 0.25 -16.76
C PRO A 108 4.56 -0.55 -16.97
N TRP A 109 3.43 -0.17 -16.37
CA TRP A 109 2.17 -0.92 -16.40
C TRP A 109 1.61 -1.18 -17.81
N THR A 110 1.77 -0.22 -18.71
CA THR A 110 1.24 -0.33 -20.09
C THR A 110 2.25 -0.85 -21.10
N SER A 111 3.52 -0.95 -20.72
CA SER A 111 4.62 -1.27 -21.63
C SER A 111 4.91 -2.76 -21.69
N ALA A 112 5.48 -3.22 -22.81
CA ALA A 112 6.00 -4.58 -22.90
C ALA A 112 7.22 -4.76 -21.98
N VAL A 113 7.40 -5.96 -21.43
CA VAL A 113 8.63 -6.35 -20.74
C VAL A 113 9.61 -6.86 -21.81
N ALA A 114 10.67 -6.07 -22.04
CA ALA A 114 11.61 -6.32 -23.15
C ALA A 114 12.93 -6.97 -22.70
N ASP A 115 13.27 -6.86 -21.42
CA ASP A 115 14.53 -7.30 -20.86
C ASP A 115 14.38 -7.75 -19.40
N GLU A 116 15.46 -8.32 -18.87
CA GLU A 116 15.53 -8.85 -17.51
C GLU A 116 15.26 -7.78 -16.45
N ARG A 117 15.77 -6.56 -16.67
CA ARG A 117 15.52 -5.42 -15.80
C ARG A 117 14.03 -5.10 -15.72
N GLY A 118 13.35 -5.01 -16.86
CA GLY A 118 11.92 -4.80 -16.95
C GLY A 118 11.14 -5.92 -16.26
N ALA A 119 11.60 -7.16 -16.36
CA ALA A 119 10.98 -8.30 -15.69
C ALA A 119 11.08 -8.18 -14.16
N HIS A 120 12.25 -7.80 -13.63
CA HIS A 120 12.43 -7.55 -12.19
C HIS A 120 11.55 -6.41 -11.68
N VAL A 121 11.49 -5.29 -12.41
CA VAL A 121 10.63 -4.15 -12.04
C VAL A 121 9.15 -4.58 -12.05
N ALA A 122 8.70 -5.28 -13.09
CA ALA A 122 7.34 -5.79 -13.18
C ALA A 122 6.99 -6.72 -12.00
N GLU A 123 7.90 -7.64 -11.68
CA GLU A 123 7.81 -8.54 -10.53
C GLU A 123 7.72 -7.80 -9.19
N GLY A 124 8.50 -6.73 -9.02
CA GLY A 124 8.45 -5.88 -7.84
C GLY A 124 7.09 -5.17 -7.72
N LEU A 125 6.58 -4.63 -8.82
CA LEU A 125 5.30 -3.91 -8.84
C LEU A 125 4.10 -4.81 -8.55
N LEU A 126 4.07 -6.02 -9.12
CA LEU A 126 3.00 -6.99 -8.86
C LEU A 126 2.92 -7.40 -7.38
N ARG A 127 4.04 -7.32 -6.65
CA ARG A 127 4.11 -7.57 -5.20
C ARG A 127 3.80 -6.32 -4.37
N TYR A 128 4.27 -5.16 -4.82
CA TYR A 128 4.06 -3.88 -4.11
C TYR A 128 2.61 -3.39 -4.22
N CYS A 129 2.00 -3.51 -5.40
CA CYS A 129 0.71 -2.89 -5.74
C CYS A 129 -0.28 -3.90 -6.34
N PRO A 130 -0.68 -4.95 -5.61
CA PRO A 130 -1.54 -6.01 -6.17
C PRO A 130 -2.94 -5.55 -6.59
N GLY A 131 -3.38 -4.38 -6.11
CA GLY A 131 -4.66 -3.77 -6.47
C GLY A 131 -4.57 -2.73 -7.60
N HIS A 132 -3.44 -2.63 -8.30
CA HIS A 132 -3.30 -1.68 -9.41
C HIS A 132 -4.30 -2.02 -10.53
N PRO A 133 -4.98 -1.03 -11.15
CA PRO A 133 -5.95 -1.29 -12.23
C PRO A 133 -5.36 -2.02 -13.44
N GLU A 134 -4.06 -1.90 -13.65
CA GLU A 134 -3.35 -2.49 -14.80
C GLU A 134 -2.55 -3.75 -14.44
N THR A 135 -2.86 -4.35 -13.29
CA THR A 135 -2.16 -5.54 -12.80
C THR A 135 -2.16 -6.68 -13.81
N ASP A 136 -3.32 -7.00 -14.39
CA ASP A 136 -3.44 -8.14 -15.31
C ASP A 136 -2.64 -7.91 -16.60
N ARG A 137 -2.66 -6.68 -17.13
CA ARG A 137 -1.82 -6.30 -18.27
C ARG A 137 -0.34 -6.51 -18.00
N LEU A 138 0.14 -6.12 -16.81
CA LEU A 138 1.54 -6.30 -16.44
C LEU A 138 1.90 -7.79 -16.23
N ARG A 139 0.96 -8.59 -15.69
CA ARG A 139 1.12 -10.05 -15.59
C ARG A 139 1.27 -10.68 -16.97
N ASP A 140 0.43 -10.29 -17.92
CA ASP A 140 0.47 -10.80 -19.29
C ASP A 140 1.78 -10.42 -19.99
N ALA A 141 2.24 -9.17 -19.84
CA ALA A 141 3.51 -8.72 -20.39
C ALA A 141 4.71 -9.49 -19.82
N LEU A 142 4.70 -9.75 -18.50
CA LEU A 142 5.74 -10.55 -17.84
C LEU A 142 5.69 -12.02 -18.26
N ALA A 143 4.51 -12.59 -18.45
CA ALA A 143 4.35 -13.96 -18.95
C ALA A 143 4.89 -14.08 -20.38
N ALA A 144 4.53 -13.14 -21.27
CA ALA A 144 5.00 -13.12 -22.65
C ALA A 144 6.53 -13.04 -22.77
N TYR A 145 7.19 -12.29 -21.87
CA TYR A 145 8.66 -12.23 -21.81
C TYR A 145 9.29 -13.59 -21.43
N ARG A 146 8.64 -14.39 -20.59
CA ARG A 146 9.19 -15.64 -20.05
C ARG A 146 9.04 -16.85 -20.97
N GLY A 147 8.17 -16.78 -21.98
CA GLY A 147 7.88 -17.89 -22.90
C GLY A 147 6.76 -18.77 -22.39
#